data_AF-A0A9X2JEE5-F1
#
_entry.id   AF-A0A9X2JEE5-F1
#
_cell.length_a   1.000
_cell.length_b   1.000
_cell.length_c   1.000
_cell.angle_alpha   90.00
_cell.angle_beta   90.00
_cell.angle_gamma   90.00
#
_symmetry.space_group_name_H-M   'P 1'
#
loop_
_entity.id
_entity.type
_entity.pdbx_description
1 polymer ?
#
loop_
_entity_poly.entity_id
_entity_poly.type
_entity_poly.pdbx_seq_one_letter_code
_entity_poly.pdbx_strand_id
1 'polypeptide(L)' 'MNTIFQFPPILENERIKLKPLELKHIDDLLEIALLPELWTVGVRNITSKDDLTKYISTAIT' A
#
# COMPACT_ATOMS: atom_id res chain seq x y z
N MET A 1 -19.38 -2.76 -23.94
CA MET A 1 -18.82 -3.54 -22.81
C MET A 1 -17.75 -2.65 -22.18
N ASN A 2 -18.00 -2.07 -20.99
CA ASN A 2 -17.13 -1.04 -20.42
C ASN A 2 -15.84 -1.66 -19.85
N THR A 3 -14.70 -1.19 -20.34
CA THR A 3 -13.32 -1.66 -20.09
C THR A 3 -12.69 -1.08 -18.82
N ILE A 4 -13.48 -0.79 -17.79
CA ILE A 4 -13.03 -0.10 -16.55
C ILE A 4 -12.04 -0.91 -15.70
N PHE A 5 -11.85 -2.20 -16.00
CA PHE A 5 -10.90 -3.07 -15.29
C PHE A 5 -9.69 -3.48 -16.13
N GLN A 6 -9.50 -2.91 -17.32
CA GLN A 6 -8.29 -3.21 -18.12
C GLN A 6 -7.01 -2.63 -17.51
N PHE A 7 -7.14 -1.58 -16.68
CA PHE A 7 -6.04 -0.96 -15.95
C PHE A 7 -6.51 -0.65 -14.52
N PRO A 8 -5.65 -0.82 -13.51
CA PRO A 8 -6.03 -0.52 -12.13
C PRO A 8 -6.37 0.98 -12.02
N PRO A 9 -7.53 1.34 -11.44
CA PRO A 9 -8.06 2.70 -11.52
C PRO A 9 -7.27 3.66 -10.62
N ILE A 10 -7.23 4.93 -11.04
CA ILE A 10 -6.84 6.06 -10.20
C ILE A 10 -8.12 6.71 -9.68
N LEU A 11 -8.21 6.92 -8.37
CA LEU A 11 -9.34 7.59 -7.71
C LEU A 11 -8.88 8.94 -7.20
N GLU A 12 -9.63 10.01 -7.46
CA GLU A 12 -9.20 11.37 -7.14
C GLU A 12 -10.39 12.25 -6.77
N ASN A 13 -10.19 13.14 -5.80
CA ASN A 13 -11.11 14.22 -5.46
C ASN A 13 -10.32 15.49 -5.09
N GLU A 14 -10.99 16.53 -4.60
CA GLU A 14 -10.34 17.82 -4.26
C GLU A 14 -9.28 17.74 -3.16
N ARG A 15 -9.22 16.65 -2.39
CA ARG A 15 -8.30 16.50 -1.25
C ARG A 15 -7.25 15.42 -1.44
N ILE A 16 -7.59 14.34 -2.13
CA ILE A 16 -6.76 13.14 -2.20
C ILE A 16 -6.74 12.52 -3.59
N LYS A 17 -5.62 11.85 -3.87
CA LYS A 17 -5.42 11.00 -5.05
C LYS A 17 -4.91 9.64 -4.61
N LEU A 18 -5.66 8.60 -4.93
CA LEU A 18 -5.28 7.21 -4.72
C LEU A 18 -4.79 6.64 -6.06
N LYS A 19 -3.59 6.06 -6.03
CA LYS A 19 -2.99 5.37 -7.16
C LYS A 19 -2.83 3.88 -6.81
N PRO A 20 -2.81 3.00 -7.83
CA PRO A 20 -2.46 1.60 -7.62
C PRO A 20 -1.14 1.44 -6.87
N LEU A 21 -1.10 0.52 -5.91
CA LEU A 21 0.09 0.23 -5.13
C LEU A 21 1.10 -0.53 -6.01
N GLU A 22 2.38 -0.20 -5.89
CA GLU A 22 3.49 -0.79 -6.63
C GLU A 22 4.68 -0.99 -5.69
N LEU A 23 5.56 -1.95 -5.98
CA LEU A 23 6.75 -2.22 -5.17
C LEU A 23 7.68 -1.01 -5.04
N LYS A 24 7.74 -0.14 -6.05
CA LYS A 24 8.56 1.09 -6.00
C LYS A 24 8.14 2.06 -4.88
N HIS A 25 6.91 1.95 -4.37
CA HIS A 25 6.41 2.80 -3.28
C HIS A 25 6.87 2.34 -1.89
N ILE A 26 7.60 1.22 -1.77
CA ILE A 26 8.06 0.71 -0.47
C ILE A 26 8.88 1.76 0.29
N ASP A 27 9.80 2.44 -0.39
CA ASP A 27 10.69 3.41 0.26
C ASP A 27 9.92 4.63 0.77
N ASP A 28 8.95 5.12 0.01
CA ASP A 28 8.09 6.25 0.40
C ASP A 28 7.16 5.90 1.57
N LEU A 29 6.79 4.61 1.71
CA LEU A 29 5.89 4.13 2.75
C LEU A 29 6.61 3.69 4.02
N LEU A 30 7.93 3.49 3.98
CA LEU A 30 8.68 2.85 5.05
C LEU A 30 8.60 3.62 6.37
N GLU A 31 8.78 4.94 6.33
CA GLU A 31 8.75 5.78 7.53
C GLU A 31 7.43 5.61 8.30
N ILE A 32 6.31 5.67 7.58
CA ILE A 32 4.96 5.54 8.15
C ILE A 32 4.73 4.10 8.60
N ALA A 33 5.12 3.11 7.78
CA ALA A 33 4.90 1.71 8.08
C ALA A 33 5.63 1.22 9.34
N LEU A 34 6.70 1.88 9.77
CA LEU A 34 7.43 1.53 10.99
C LEU A 34 6.81 2.11 12.27
N LEU A 35 5.73 2.89 12.16
CA LEU A 35 4.96 3.38 13.31
C LEU A 35 4.18 2.22 13.95
N PRO A 36 4.51 1.79 15.17
CA PRO A 36 3.87 0.63 15.80
C PRO A 36 2.36 0.81 16.01
N GLU A 37 1.90 2.03 16.20
CA GLU A 37 0.49 2.38 16.42
C GLU A 37 -0.42 1.93 15.26
N LEU A 38 0.08 1.92 14.03
CA LEU A 38 -0.68 1.49 12.85
C LEU A 38 -1.04 0.00 12.88
N TRP A 39 -0.28 -0.80 13.63
CA TRP A 39 -0.39 -2.26 13.66
C TRP A 39 -1.01 -2.81 14.94
N THR A 40 -1.38 -1.92 15.87
CA THR A 40 -1.89 -2.27 17.21
C THR A 40 -3.07 -3.23 17.21
N VAL A 41 -3.94 -3.13 16.21
CA VAL A 41 -5.15 -3.97 16.07
C VAL A 41 -5.03 -5.02 14.96
N GLY A 42 -3.90 -5.02 14.24
CA GLY A 42 -3.66 -5.89 13.10
C GLY A 42 -3.11 -7.26 13.48
N VAL A 43 -3.24 -8.23 12.57
CA VAL A 43 -2.66 -9.58 12.72
C VAL A 43 -1.15 -9.57 12.46
N ARG A 44 -0.65 -8.58 11.71
CA ARG A 44 0.78 -8.43 11.39
C ARG A 44 1.31 -7.15 12.00
N ASN A 45 2.53 -7.22 12.51
CA ASN A 45 3.30 -6.09 12.96
C ASN A 45 4.47 -5.87 11.98
N ILE A 46 4.59 -4.66 11.44
CA ILE A 46 5.67 -4.32 10.50
C ILE A 46 6.77 -3.62 11.29
N THR A 47 7.94 -4.25 11.37
CA THR A 47 9.07 -3.75 12.16
C THR A 47 10.31 -3.48 11.32
N SER A 48 10.26 -3.84 10.03
CA SER A 48 11.38 -3.72 9.11
C SER A 48 10.90 -3.49 7.67
N LYS A 49 11.84 -3.05 6.81
CA LYS A 49 11.61 -2.94 5.37
C LYS A 49 11.28 -4.29 4.71
N ASP A 50 11.86 -5.38 5.20
CA ASP A 50 11.58 -6.73 4.69
C ASP A 50 10.14 -7.16 5.00
N ASP A 51 9.66 -6.90 6.21
CA ASP A 51 8.26 -7.14 6.60
C ASP A 51 7.31 -6.35 5.69
N LEU A 52 7.60 -5.06 5.47
CA LEU A 52 6.79 -4.21 4.59
C LEU A 52 6.80 -4.72 3.15
N THR A 53 7.95 -5.13 2.65
CA THR A 53 8.10 -5.69 1.30
C THR A 53 7.23 -6.94 1.13
N LYS A 54 7.27 -7.86 2.09
CA LYS A 54 6.41 -9.06 2.10
C LYS A 54 4.93 -8.72 2.18
N TYR A 55 4.57 -7.76 3.02
CA TYR A 55 3.20 -7.28 3.17
C TYR A 55 2.65 -6.71 1.86
N ILE A 56 3.36 -5.77 1.24
CA ILE A 56 2.97 -5.16 -0.03
C ILE A 56 2.93 -6.19 -1.15
N SER A 57 3.94 -7.08 -1.23
CA SER A 57 3.98 -8.14 -2.25
C SER A 57 2.76 -9.07 -2.16
N THR A 58 2.29 -9.39 -0.95
CA THR A 58 1.06 -10.18 -0.75
C THR A 58 -0.19 -9.46 -1.24
N ALA A 59 -0.22 -8.12 -1.17
CA ALA A 59 -1.40 -7.33 -1.50
C ALA A 59 -1.54 -7.03 -3.01
N ILE A 60 -0.43 -7.05 -3.75
CA ILE A 60 -0.40 -6.74 -5.19
C ILE A 60 -0.40 -7.98 -6.09
N THR A 61 -0.32 -9.18 -5.51
CA THR A 61 -0.36 -10.47 -6.23
C THR A 61 -1.75 -11.08 -6.13
#